data_AF-F6DVF2-F1
#
_entry.id   AF-F6DVF2-F1
#
_cell.length_a   1.000
_cell.length_b   1.000
_cell.length_c   1.000
_cell.angle_alpha   90.00
_cell.angle_beta   90.00
_cell.angle_gamma   90.00
#
_symmetry.space_group_name_H-M   'P 1'
#
loop_
_entity.id
_entity.type
_entity.pdbx_description
1 polymer ?
#
loop_
_entity_poly.entity_id
_entity_poly.type
_entity_poly.pdbx_seq_one_letter_code
_entity_poly.pdbx_strand_id
1 'polypeptide(L)'
;MGGELIEFTGWLGFILLSLSLAKLSNKQKIDNQIMLYIKKNHKYFGWSALTALFIHGTIVTTNLVLPAMGQGKRFAILEETGWGYLLWLMLFAICVASAMLPYKVFRQRHLQMVLVLGVLLIIHIE
;
A
#
# COMPACT_ATOMS: atom_id res chain seq x y z
N MET A 1 -0.17 23.94 -3.03
CA MET A 1 -0.99 23.29 -1.99
C MET A 1 -1.50 21.91 -2.39
N GLY A 2 -2.08 21.68 -3.59
CA GLY A 2 -2.57 20.35 -3.97
C GLY A 2 -1.48 19.26 -4.11
N GLY A 3 -0.32 19.61 -4.69
CA GLY A 3 0.80 18.67 -4.90
C GLY A 3 1.45 18.18 -3.60
N GLU A 4 1.72 19.09 -2.66
CA GLU A 4 2.34 18.76 -1.35
C GLU A 4 1.49 17.76 -0.54
N LEU A 5 0.17 17.86 -0.62
CA LEU A 5 -0.75 16.94 0.05
C LEU A 5 -0.74 15.55 -0.62
N ILE A 6 -0.66 15.49 -1.94
CA ILE A 6 -0.55 14.23 -2.70
C ILE A 6 0.75 13.52 -2.33
N GLU A 7 1.87 14.24 -2.35
CA GLU A 7 3.18 13.70 -1.98
C GLU A 7 3.18 13.21 -0.52
N PHE A 8 2.69 14.03 0.41
CA PHE A 8 2.64 13.67 1.82
C PHE A 8 1.82 12.39 2.07
N THR A 9 0.62 12.31 1.48
CA THR A 9 -0.25 11.14 1.66
C THR A 9 0.32 9.88 1.00
N GLY A 10 1.01 10.02 -0.13
CA GLY A 10 1.74 8.94 -0.79
C GLY A 10 2.87 8.40 0.08
N TRP A 11 3.74 9.28 0.58
CA TRP A 11 4.85 8.90 1.47
C TRP A 11 4.38 8.30 2.80
N LEU A 12 3.33 8.85 3.40
CA LEU A 12 2.73 8.29 4.62
C LEU A 12 2.23 6.86 4.38
N GLY A 13 1.53 6.64 3.27
CA GLY A 13 1.08 5.30 2.86
C GLY A 13 2.25 4.33 2.66
N PHE A 14 3.31 4.77 1.98
CA PHE A 14 4.53 3.98 1.75
C PHE A 14 5.26 3.60 3.05
N ILE A 15 5.40 4.54 3.98
CA ILE A 15 6.04 4.29 5.28
C ILE A 15 5.23 3.27 6.09
N LEU A 16 3.91 3.45 6.18
CA LEU A 16 3.03 2.53 6.89
C LEU A 16 3.06 1.13 6.26
N LEU A 17 3.08 1.05 4.93
CA LEU A 17 3.22 -0.21 4.22
C LEU A 17 4.56 -0.87 4.55
N SER A 18 5.66 -0.13 4.53
CA SER A 18 7.00 -0.63 4.90
C SER A 18 7.05 -1.17 6.32
N LEU A 19 6.43 -0.47 7.28
CA LEU A 19 6.32 -0.93 8.67
C LEU A 19 5.50 -2.22 8.80
N SER A 20 4.46 -2.40 7.98
CA SER A 20 3.67 -3.64 7.95
C SER A 20 4.49 -4.84 7.45
N LEU A 21 5.49 -4.60 6.60
CA LEU A 21 6.39 -5.63 6.05
C LEU A 21 7.55 -5.97 6.98
N ALA A 22 7.82 -5.16 8.01
CA ALA A 22 8.93 -5.37 8.94
C ALA A 22 8.90 -6.75 9.64
N LYS A 23 7.73 -7.39 9.75
CA LYS A 23 7.60 -8.75 10.30
C LYS A 23 8.29 -9.82 9.44
N LEU A 24 8.51 -9.55 8.16
CA LEU A 24 9.28 -10.42 7.25
C LEU A 24 10.79 -10.29 7.46
N SER A 25 11.27 -9.28 8.18
CA SER A 25 12.71 -9.13 8.48
C SER A 25 13.20 -10.22 9.44
N ASN A 26 14.49 -10.56 9.30
CA ASN A 26 15.16 -11.77 9.79
C ASN A 26 14.79 -12.22 11.23
N LYS A 27 14.86 -13.54 11.47
CA LYS A 27 14.53 -14.21 12.74
C LYS A 27 15.62 -14.10 13.83
N GLN A 28 16.59 -13.21 13.67
CA GLN A 28 17.59 -12.99 14.71
C GLN A 28 16.90 -12.57 16.02
N LYS A 29 17.47 -12.92 17.17
CA LYS A 29 17.00 -12.42 18.47
C LYS A 29 17.05 -10.90 18.41
N ILE A 30 15.90 -10.27 18.49
CA ILE A 30 15.76 -8.81 18.46
C ILE A 30 15.65 -8.35 19.91
N ASP A 31 16.72 -7.73 20.40
CA ASP A 31 16.73 -7.09 21.72
C ASP A 31 16.11 -5.68 21.69
N ASN A 32 15.84 -5.14 20.48
CA ASN A 32 15.25 -3.82 20.29
C ASN A 32 13.71 -3.83 20.52
N GLN A 33 13.27 -3.16 21.58
CA GLN A 33 11.85 -3.03 21.94
C GLN A 33 11.01 -2.36 20.85
N ILE A 34 11.55 -1.40 20.10
CA ILE A 34 10.84 -0.70 19.01
C ILE A 34 10.51 -1.68 17.88
N MET A 35 11.50 -2.48 17.47
CA MET A 35 11.31 -3.45 16.41
C MET A 35 10.33 -4.56 16.84
N LEU A 36 10.35 -4.98 18.10
CA LEU A 36 9.34 -5.89 18.66
C LEU A 36 7.94 -5.29 18.62
N TYR A 37 7.79 -4.00 18.96
CA TYR A 37 6.52 -3.28 18.85
C TYR A 37 5.99 -3.27 17.41
N ILE A 38 6.86 -2.94 16.44
CA ILE A 38 6.48 -2.92 15.01
C ILE A 38 6.01 -4.31 14.56
N LYS A 39 6.78 -5.36 14.86
CA LYS A 39 6.42 -6.74 14.47
C LYS A 39 5.11 -7.21 15.11
N LYS A 40 4.80 -6.80 16.34
CA LYS A 40 3.51 -7.11 16.98
C LYS A 40 2.36 -6.38 16.30
N ASN A 41 2.55 -5.12 15.92
CA ASN A 41 1.50 -4.25 15.37
C ASN A 41 1.43 -4.18 13.84
N HIS A 42 2.23 -4.97 13.11
CA HIS A 42 2.25 -5.03 11.63
C HIS A 42 0.86 -5.05 10.95
N LYS A 43 -0.13 -5.75 11.52
CA LYS A 43 -1.50 -5.77 10.98
C LYS A 43 -2.16 -4.39 11.00
N TYR A 44 -2.02 -3.66 12.11
CA TYR A 44 -2.55 -2.31 12.26
C TYR A 44 -1.89 -1.36 11.27
N PHE A 45 -0.57 -1.45 11.09
CA PHE A 45 0.14 -0.69 10.07
C PHE A 45 -0.37 -0.99 8.65
N GLY A 46 -0.68 -2.25 8.33
CA GLY A 46 -1.27 -2.61 7.03
C GLY A 46 -2.65 -1.97 6.81
N TRP A 47 -3.54 -1.99 7.81
CA TRP A 47 -4.83 -1.30 7.73
C TRP A 47 -4.69 0.21 7.65
N SER A 48 -3.78 0.81 8.43
CA SER A 48 -3.49 2.25 8.35
C SER A 48 -2.91 2.64 7.00
N ALA A 49 -2.03 1.82 6.41
CA ALA A 49 -1.50 2.02 5.07
C ALA A 49 -2.60 2.00 4.02
N LEU A 50 -3.53 1.03 4.11
CA LEU A 50 -4.68 0.94 3.22
C LEU A 50 -5.55 2.20 3.29
N THR A 51 -5.83 2.72 4.48
CA THR A 51 -6.59 3.97 4.66
C THR A 51 -5.85 5.17 4.10
N ALA A 52 -4.55 5.32 4.39
CA ALA A 52 -3.73 6.41 3.88
C ALA A 52 -3.67 6.41 2.35
N LEU A 53 -3.48 5.23 1.73
CA LEU A 53 -3.45 5.07 0.28
C LEU A 53 -4.83 5.26 -0.37
N PHE A 54 -5.92 4.93 0.33
CA PHE A 54 -7.27 5.25 -0.13
C PHE A 54 -7.49 6.77 -0.19
N ILE A 55 -7.08 7.49 0.85
CA ILE A 55 -7.13 8.96 0.88
C ILE A 55 -6.25 9.53 -0.24
N HIS A 56 -5.02 9.04 -0.39
CA HIS A 56 -4.12 9.44 -1.47
C HIS A 56 -4.77 9.25 -2.85
N GLY A 57 -5.32 8.06 -3.15
CA GLY A 57 -6.01 7.78 -4.41
C GLY A 57 -7.22 8.69 -4.63
N THR A 58 -7.97 9.04 -3.58
CA THR A 58 -9.10 9.97 -3.66
C THR A 58 -8.64 11.39 -4.00
N ILE A 59 -7.55 11.86 -3.38
CA ILE A 59 -6.98 13.19 -3.65
C ILE A 59 -6.41 13.24 -5.07
N VAL A 60 -5.67 12.21 -5.50
CA VAL A 60 -5.16 12.09 -6.89
C VAL A 60 -6.31 12.10 -7.88
N THR A 61 -7.38 11.35 -7.60
CA THR A 61 -8.52 11.26 -8.51
C THR A 61 -9.23 12.60 -8.67
N THR A 62 -9.50 13.27 -7.56
CA THR A 62 -10.24 14.55 -7.56
C THR A 62 -9.42 15.70 -8.14
N ASN A 63 -8.11 15.74 -7.91
CA ASN A 63 -7.27 16.88 -8.30
C ASN A 63 -6.49 16.69 -9.61
N LEU A 64 -6.22 15.45 -10.03
CA LEU A 64 -5.45 15.15 -11.24
C LEU A 64 -6.29 14.43 -12.29
N VAL A 65 -6.94 13.32 -11.93
CA VAL A 65 -7.65 12.45 -12.89
C VAL A 65 -8.89 13.15 -13.46
N LEU A 66 -9.81 13.63 -12.62
CA LEU A 66 -11.06 14.23 -13.09
C LEU A 66 -10.83 15.46 -13.99
N PRO A 67 -9.94 16.41 -13.64
CA PRO A 67 -9.64 17.55 -14.52
C PRO A 67 -9.01 17.12 -15.85
N ALA A 68 -8.08 16.16 -15.83
CA ALA A 68 -7.37 15.74 -17.04
C ALA A 68 -8.28 14.88 -17.97
N MET A 69 -9.24 14.13 -17.42
CA MET A 69 -10.28 13.44 -18.19
C MET A 69 -11.21 14.44 -18.91
N GLY A 70 -11.50 15.57 -18.27
CA GLY A 70 -12.25 16.69 -18.87
C GLY A 70 -11.54 17.33 -20.06
N GLN A 71 -10.21 17.20 -20.14
CA GLN A 71 -9.38 17.71 -21.24
C GLN A 71 -9.09 16.66 -22.33
N GLY A 72 -9.72 15.48 -22.29
CA GLY A 72 -9.56 14.44 -23.31
C GLY A 72 -8.29 13.60 -23.19
N LYS A 73 -7.47 13.76 -22.15
CA LYS A 73 -6.19 13.03 -21.94
C LYS A 73 -6.38 11.63 -21.31
N ARG A 74 -7.42 10.90 -21.70
CA ARG A 74 -7.87 9.68 -20.98
C ARG A 74 -6.83 8.55 -20.93
N PHE A 75 -6.07 8.32 -22.01
CA PHE A 75 -5.14 7.19 -22.10
C PHE A 75 -3.88 7.38 -21.22
N ALA A 76 -3.26 8.56 -21.25
CA ALA A 76 -2.10 8.87 -20.41
C ALA A 76 -2.42 8.77 -18.91
N ILE A 77 -3.61 9.24 -18.50
CA ILE A 77 -4.07 9.16 -17.11
C ILE A 77 -4.29 7.70 -16.67
N LEU A 78 -4.82 6.86 -17.56
CA LEU A 78 -5.12 5.46 -17.25
C LEU A 78 -3.84 4.66 -17.01
N GLU A 79 -2.79 4.95 -17.78
CA GLU A 79 -1.48 4.33 -17.64
C GLU A 79 -0.81 4.74 -16.32
N GLU A 80 -0.84 6.04 -16.00
CA GLU A 80 -0.18 6.58 -14.80
C GLU A 80 -0.91 6.20 -13.49
N THR A 81 -2.25 6.18 -13.50
CA THR A 81 -3.05 5.91 -12.29
C THR A 81 -3.52 4.46 -12.16
N GLY A 82 -3.54 3.69 -13.25
CA GLY A 82 -4.01 2.30 -13.26
C GLY A 82 -3.18 1.39 -12.33
N TRP A 83 -1.87 1.58 -12.30
CA TRP A 83 -0.98 0.85 -11.39
C TRP A 83 -1.28 1.13 -9.92
N GLY A 84 -1.58 2.39 -9.58
CA GLY A 84 -1.98 2.79 -8.23
C GLY A 84 -3.26 2.10 -7.76
N TYR A 85 -4.26 1.98 -8.64
CA TYR A 85 -5.50 1.25 -8.34
C TYR A 85 -5.28 -0.25 -8.15
N LEU A 86 -4.47 -0.88 -9.00
CA LEU A 86 -4.11 -2.29 -8.87
C LEU A 86 -3.38 -2.56 -7.55
N LEU A 87 -2.45 -1.67 -7.18
CA LEU A 87 -1.73 -1.73 -5.92
C LEU A 87 -2.67 -1.63 -4.72
N TRP A 88 -3.62 -0.69 -4.77
CA TRP A 88 -4.63 -0.53 -3.72
C TRP A 88 -5.53 -1.76 -3.59
N LEU A 89 -6.03 -2.30 -4.70
CA LEU A 89 -6.85 -3.52 -4.71
C LEU A 89 -6.08 -4.73 -4.14
N MET A 90 -4.80 -4.85 -4.49
CA MET A 90 -3.94 -5.91 -3.98
C MET A 90 -3.73 -5.79 -2.47
N LEU A 91 -3.45 -4.58 -1.97
CA LEU A 91 -3.33 -4.33 -0.53
C LEU A 91 -4.65 -4.59 0.20
N PHE A 92 -5.78 -4.14 -0.36
CA PHE A 92 -7.11 -4.42 0.17
C PHE A 92 -7.36 -5.93 0.30
N ALA A 93 -7.06 -6.70 -0.76
CA ALA A 93 -7.19 -8.15 -0.76
C ALA A 93 -6.31 -8.81 0.32
N ILE A 94 -5.07 -8.35 0.51
CA ILE A 94 -4.19 -8.84 1.58
C ILE A 94 -4.78 -8.55 2.96
N CYS A 95 -5.26 -7.32 3.20
CA CYS A 95 -5.86 -6.90 4.46
C CYS A 95 -7.10 -7.74 4.79
N VAL A 96 -8.03 -7.89 3.86
CA VAL A 96 -9.25 -8.70 4.03
C VAL A 96 -8.91 -10.18 4.23
N ALA A 97 -8.02 -10.75 3.40
CA ALA A 97 -7.59 -12.13 3.54
C ALA A 97 -6.96 -12.40 4.92
N SER A 98 -6.25 -11.42 5.49
CA SER A 98 -5.62 -11.54 6.81
C SER A 98 -6.63 -11.59 7.97
N ALA A 99 -7.86 -11.12 7.74
CA ALA A 99 -8.96 -11.13 8.69
C ALA A 99 -9.89 -12.34 8.50
N MET A 100 -10.13 -12.75 7.26
CA MET A 100 -11.13 -13.79 6.94
C MET A 100 -10.56 -15.21 6.83
N LEU A 101 -9.31 -15.38 6.39
CA LEU A 101 -8.77 -16.71 6.12
C LEU A 101 -8.11 -17.33 7.36
N PRO A 102 -8.20 -18.66 7.53
CA PRO A 102 -7.45 -19.38 8.56
C PRO A 102 -5.95 -19.11 8.42
N TYR A 103 -5.26 -18.91 9.55
CA TYR A 103 -3.84 -18.54 9.58
C TYR A 103 -2.93 -19.45 8.73
N LYS A 104 -3.19 -20.76 8.72
CA LYS A 104 -2.42 -21.73 7.92
C LYS A 104 -2.50 -21.43 6.41
N VAL A 105 -3.71 -21.16 5.92
CA VAL A 105 -3.97 -20.88 4.49
C VAL A 105 -3.41 -19.50 4.12
N PHE A 106 -3.68 -18.50 4.95
CA PHE A 106 -3.18 -17.14 4.74
C PHE A 106 -1.65 -17.13 4.68
N ARG A 107 -0.97 -17.76 5.65
CA ARG A 107 0.50 -17.74 5.75
C ARG A 107 1.20 -18.31 4.51
N GLN A 108 0.66 -19.38 3.90
CA GLN A 108 1.25 -19.99 2.71
C GLN A 108 1.24 -19.04 1.51
N ARG A 109 0.14 -18.30 1.31
CA ARG A 109 -0.03 -17.40 0.16
C ARG A 109 0.40 -15.96 0.44
N HIS A 110 0.51 -15.57 1.71
CA HIS A 110 0.80 -14.19 2.10
C HIS A 110 2.12 -13.68 1.52
N LEU A 111 3.19 -14.49 1.54
CA LEU A 111 4.47 -14.08 0.96
C LEU A 111 4.35 -13.81 -0.54
N GLN A 112 3.65 -14.67 -1.29
CA GLN A 112 3.42 -14.49 -2.72
C GLN A 112 2.65 -13.20 -3.00
N MET A 113 1.59 -12.94 -2.21
CA MET A 113 0.80 -11.71 -2.33
C MET A 113 1.63 -10.46 -2.03
N VAL A 114 2.48 -10.50 -1.01
CA VAL A 114 3.40 -9.40 -0.67
C VAL A 114 4.44 -9.17 -1.76
N LEU A 115 4.98 -10.23 -2.37
CA LEU A 115 5.93 -10.11 -3.49
C LEU A 115 5.28 -9.43 -4.70
N VAL A 116 4.07 -9.84 -5.06
CA VAL A 116 3.30 -9.21 -6.15
C VAL A 116 3.03 -7.74 -5.82
N LEU A 117 2.63 -7.44 -4.57
CA LEU A 117 2.45 -6.06 -4.12
C LEU A 117 3.74 -5.24 -4.24
N GLY A 118 4.89 -5.82 -3.89
CA GLY A 118 6.20 -5.18 -4.02
C GLY A 118 6.56 -4.86 -5.47
N VAL A 119 6.29 -5.78 -6.40
CA VAL A 119 6.50 -5.55 -7.84
C VAL A 119 5.59 -4.42 -8.35
N LEU A 120 4.30 -4.44 -8.00
CA LEU A 120 3.37 -3.36 -8.36
C LEU A 120 3.80 -2.01 -7.79
N LEU A 121 4.37 -1.99 -6.59
CA LEU A 121 4.86 -0.77 -5.95
C LEU A 121 6.07 -0.19 -6.69
N ILE A 122 7.00 -1.03 -7.16
CA ILE A 122 8.15 -0.57 -7.97
C ILE A 122 7.63 0.03 -9.29
N ILE A 123 6.76 -0.68 -9.99
CA ILE A 123 6.17 -0.21 -11.27
C ILE A 123 5.39 1.10 -11.10
N HIS A 124 4.77 1.33 -9.94
CA HIS A 124 4.00 2.56 -9.71
C HIS A 124 4.88 3.76 -9.31
N ILE A 125 6.09 3.52 -8.77
CA ILE A 125 7.01 4.58 -8.35
C ILE A 125 7.98 4.98 -9.47
N GLU A 126 8.34 4.05 -10.36
CA GLU A 126 9.12 4.31 -11.59
C GLU A 126 8.31 5.02 -12.67
#